data_AF-A0A7W1CU35-F1
#
_entry.id   AF-A0A7W1CU35-F1
#
_cell.length_a   1.000
_cell.length_b   1.000
_cell.length_c   1.000
_cell.angle_alpha   90.00
_cell.angle_beta   90.00
_cell.angle_gamma   90.00
#
_symmetry.space_group_name_H-M   'P 1'
#
loop_
_entity.id
_entity.type
_entity.pdbx_description
1 polymer ?
#
loop_
_entity_poly.entity_id
_entity_poly.type
_entity_poly.pdbx_seq_one_letter_code
_entity_poly.pdbx_strand_id
1 'polypeptide(L)'
;MRSITTQAAPPTRPPVFDALWHNTTGHFNTGLGSIALYNNTTGTQNTATGVNALWGNTTGSYNTATGNNTVYFNTIGNNNTATGVNAMTGVFPNPITGSDNTANGSGALLNITSGSNNIALGANAGQNQTTGSYNIDIGHVGFADEANIIRIGTAENQTATYISGIRGTPISNAVAIGITVDGQLSVKASSARFKEAITPMDKASEAIFSLQPVTFRYKKAIDPQAFPQFGLVAEQVAKVNPDLVARDNQGKPYTVRYEEVNAMLLNEFLKGHRKVEEQGRKGQEQEATITELKSTVKQQQEEMKALTETMIKQASQIQKVNDQLELSGSAPRAVADDH
;
A
#
# COMPACT_ATOMS: atom_id res chain seq x y z
N MET A 1 -84.31 -37.82 42.20
CA MET A 1 -83.35 -38.03 41.10
C MET A 1 -82.71 -36.70 40.76
N ARG A 2 -81.47 -36.45 41.21
CA ARG A 2 -80.66 -35.31 40.76
C ARG A 2 -79.65 -35.87 39.75
N SER A 3 -79.76 -35.42 38.51
CA SER A 3 -78.84 -35.78 37.42
C SER A 3 -77.48 -35.15 37.70
N ILE A 4 -76.46 -35.98 37.90
CA ILE A 4 -75.07 -35.55 37.98
C ILE A 4 -74.56 -35.53 36.54
N THR A 5 -74.51 -34.35 35.95
CA THR A 5 -73.86 -34.14 34.64
C THR A 5 -72.36 -34.09 34.88
N THR A 6 -71.66 -35.19 34.59
CA THR A 6 -70.20 -35.25 34.56
C THR A 6 -69.67 -34.29 33.49
N GLN A 7 -69.07 -33.18 33.93
CA GLN A 7 -68.30 -32.29 33.08
C GLN A 7 -67.01 -33.01 32.69
N ALA A 8 -66.88 -33.37 31.42
CA ALA A 8 -65.64 -33.94 30.88
C ALA A 8 -64.49 -32.95 31.11
N ALA A 9 -63.38 -33.43 31.66
CA ALA A 9 -62.15 -32.67 31.75
C ALA A 9 -61.74 -32.15 30.36
N PRO A 10 -61.26 -30.90 30.25
CA PRO A 10 -60.77 -30.40 28.96
C PRO A 10 -59.64 -31.30 28.47
N PRO A 11 -59.58 -31.61 27.16
CA PRO A 11 -58.48 -32.40 26.62
C PRO A 11 -57.17 -31.68 26.93
N THR A 12 -56.25 -32.37 27.62
CA THR A 12 -54.87 -31.91 27.76
C THR A 12 -54.28 -31.83 26.36
N ARG A 13 -54.20 -30.61 25.82
CA ARG A 13 -53.64 -30.29 24.50
C ARG A 13 -52.22 -30.89 24.44
N PRO A 14 -51.90 -31.78 23.47
CA PRO A 14 -50.53 -32.27 23.30
C PRO A 14 -49.59 -31.08 23.03
N PRO A 15 -48.26 -31.21 23.27
CA PRO A 15 -47.32 -30.09 23.04
C PRO A 15 -47.46 -29.63 21.59
N VAL A 16 -47.99 -28.42 21.39
CA VAL A 16 -48.35 -27.98 20.04
C VAL A 16 -47.15 -27.39 19.33
N PHE A 17 -46.90 -27.93 18.15
CA PHE A 17 -46.04 -27.35 17.13
C PHE A 17 -46.78 -26.15 16.51
N ASP A 18 -46.86 -25.02 17.22
CA ASP A 18 -47.57 -23.80 16.78
C ASP A 18 -46.75 -23.04 15.70
N ALA A 19 -46.52 -23.66 14.55
CA ALA A 19 -45.90 -22.99 13.40
C ALA A 19 -46.94 -22.10 12.68
N LEU A 20 -46.49 -20.95 12.14
CA LEU A 20 -47.33 -19.99 11.37
C LEU A 20 -48.55 -19.40 12.11
N TRP A 21 -48.54 -19.39 13.46
CA TRP A 21 -49.72 -19.05 14.27
C TRP A 21 -50.30 -17.64 13.99
N HIS A 22 -49.47 -16.61 13.85
CA HIS A 22 -49.92 -15.24 13.59
C HIS A 22 -50.00 -14.84 12.10
N ASN A 23 -49.90 -15.80 11.17
CA ASN A 23 -49.91 -15.50 9.73
C ASN A 23 -51.29 -14.99 9.28
N THR A 24 -51.33 -13.74 8.79
CA THR A 24 -52.57 -13.09 8.36
C THR A 24 -52.72 -13.12 6.83
N THR A 25 -51.73 -12.62 6.08
CA THR A 25 -51.77 -12.53 4.61
C THR A 25 -50.53 -13.09 3.91
N GLY A 26 -49.54 -13.54 4.68
CA GLY A 26 -48.34 -14.17 4.16
C GLY A 26 -48.65 -15.52 3.49
N HIS A 27 -48.09 -15.74 2.31
CA HIS A 27 -48.31 -16.96 1.52
C HIS A 27 -46.97 -17.59 1.10
N PHE A 28 -47.01 -18.88 0.76
CA PHE A 28 -45.85 -19.71 0.39
C PHE A 28 -44.76 -19.83 1.46
N ASN A 29 -45.15 -19.80 2.73
CA ASN A 29 -44.23 -20.03 3.84
C ASN A 29 -44.17 -21.52 4.22
N THR A 30 -42.98 -22.04 4.52
CA THR A 30 -42.76 -23.39 5.05
C THR A 30 -42.22 -23.28 6.48
N GLY A 31 -42.95 -23.81 7.46
CA GLY A 31 -42.52 -23.85 8.87
C GLY A 31 -42.47 -25.28 9.40
N LEU A 32 -41.28 -25.77 9.74
CA LEU A 32 -41.05 -27.10 10.30
C LEU A 32 -40.27 -26.99 11.60
N GLY A 33 -40.96 -27.09 12.75
CA GLY A 33 -40.36 -26.99 14.07
C GLY A 33 -41.30 -26.34 15.08
N SER A 34 -41.02 -26.50 16.37
CA SER A 34 -41.80 -25.82 17.41
C SER A 34 -41.65 -24.30 17.25
N ILE A 35 -42.80 -23.61 17.18
CA ILE A 35 -42.94 -22.14 17.05
C ILE A 35 -42.09 -21.50 15.93
N ALA A 36 -41.86 -22.24 14.85
CA ALA A 36 -41.27 -21.69 13.62
C ALA A 36 -42.24 -20.69 12.96
N LEU A 37 -41.75 -19.52 12.54
CA LEU A 37 -42.57 -18.44 11.95
C LEU A 37 -43.76 -18.00 12.81
N TYR A 38 -43.65 -18.12 14.14
CA TYR A 38 -44.79 -17.89 15.05
C TYR A 38 -45.41 -16.49 14.91
N ASN A 39 -44.59 -15.42 14.83
CA ASN A 39 -45.07 -14.03 14.73
C ASN A 39 -45.24 -13.52 13.28
N ASN A 40 -45.06 -14.36 12.25
CA ASN A 40 -45.16 -13.92 10.85
C ASN A 40 -46.55 -13.37 10.59
N THR A 41 -46.70 -12.11 10.15
CA THR A 41 -48.01 -11.52 9.82
C THR A 41 -48.22 -11.48 8.32
N THR A 42 -47.41 -10.72 7.58
CA THR A 42 -47.59 -10.51 6.13
C THR A 42 -46.42 -11.03 5.28
N GLY A 43 -45.33 -11.46 5.90
CA GLY A 43 -44.15 -11.99 5.20
C GLY A 43 -44.47 -13.22 4.33
N THR A 44 -43.85 -13.30 3.15
CA THR A 44 -44.10 -14.31 2.12
C THR A 44 -42.84 -15.08 1.75
N GLN A 45 -43.00 -16.30 1.23
CA GLN A 45 -41.90 -17.11 0.66
C GLN A 45 -40.74 -17.38 1.65
N ASN A 46 -41.04 -17.50 2.94
CA ASN A 46 -40.06 -17.84 3.98
C ASN A 46 -39.98 -19.36 4.21
N THR A 47 -38.78 -19.90 4.41
CA THR A 47 -38.55 -21.29 4.81
C THR A 47 -37.88 -21.33 6.18
N ALA A 48 -38.55 -21.88 7.19
CA ALA A 48 -38.09 -21.99 8.57
C ALA A 48 -38.09 -23.46 9.01
N THR A 49 -36.91 -24.04 9.17
CA THR A 49 -36.73 -25.43 9.64
C THR A 49 -35.91 -25.44 10.93
N GLY A 50 -36.56 -25.72 12.06
CA GLY A 50 -35.95 -25.78 13.38
C GLY A 50 -36.78 -25.09 14.45
N VAL A 51 -36.47 -25.37 15.72
CA VAL A 51 -37.15 -24.74 16.86
C VAL A 51 -36.83 -23.25 16.89
N ASN A 52 -37.86 -22.41 16.92
CA ASN A 52 -37.79 -20.94 16.90
C ASN A 52 -37.16 -20.32 15.63
N ALA A 53 -37.05 -21.07 14.53
CA ALA A 53 -36.57 -20.52 13.28
C ALA A 53 -37.54 -19.42 12.78
N LEU A 54 -37.03 -18.23 12.47
CA LEU A 54 -37.83 -17.05 12.08
C LEU A 54 -38.95 -16.69 13.06
N TRP A 55 -38.79 -16.96 14.37
CA TRP A 55 -39.84 -16.75 15.37
C TRP A 55 -40.39 -15.31 15.42
N GLY A 56 -39.51 -14.31 15.34
CA GLY A 56 -39.86 -12.89 15.40
C GLY A 56 -40.30 -12.25 14.08
N ASN A 57 -40.26 -12.98 12.95
CA ASN A 57 -40.55 -12.43 11.62
C ASN A 57 -41.94 -11.79 11.63
N THR A 58 -42.09 -10.53 11.17
CA THR A 58 -43.42 -9.91 11.04
C THR A 58 -43.76 -9.74 9.56
N THR A 59 -42.97 -8.98 8.82
CA THR A 59 -43.25 -8.64 7.41
C THR A 59 -42.12 -9.02 6.46
N GLY A 60 -40.99 -9.52 6.97
CA GLY A 60 -39.87 -9.97 6.14
C GLY A 60 -40.25 -11.13 5.22
N SER A 61 -39.77 -11.10 3.99
CA SER A 61 -40.02 -12.10 2.95
C SER A 61 -38.72 -12.72 2.44
N TYR A 62 -38.84 -13.89 1.80
CA TYR A 62 -37.73 -14.59 1.13
C TYR A 62 -36.59 -15.02 2.07
N ASN A 63 -36.86 -15.23 3.36
CA ASN A 63 -35.85 -15.68 4.31
C ASN A 63 -35.79 -17.21 4.37
N THR A 64 -34.58 -17.77 4.43
CA THR A 64 -34.34 -19.20 4.67
C THR A 64 -33.58 -19.38 5.97
N ALA A 65 -34.18 -20.05 6.95
CA ALA A 65 -33.61 -20.28 8.28
C ALA A 65 -33.63 -21.77 8.61
N THR A 66 -32.46 -22.39 8.75
CA THR A 66 -32.32 -23.82 9.11
C THR A 66 -31.46 -23.98 10.36
N GLY A 67 -32.08 -24.40 11.46
CA GLY A 67 -31.44 -24.59 12.76
C GLY A 67 -32.27 -24.08 13.94
N ASN A 68 -31.78 -24.30 15.15
CA ASN A 68 -32.42 -23.76 16.36
C ASN A 68 -32.08 -22.27 16.54
N ASN A 69 -33.10 -21.44 16.79
CA ASN A 69 -33.02 -19.99 16.92
C ASN A 69 -32.34 -19.30 15.71
N THR A 70 -32.48 -19.88 14.52
CA THR A 70 -31.90 -19.31 13.31
C THR A 70 -32.78 -18.19 12.78
N VAL A 71 -32.20 -17.02 12.48
CA VAL A 71 -32.95 -15.80 12.10
C VAL A 71 -34.03 -15.46 13.15
N TYR A 72 -33.70 -15.61 14.43
CA TYR A 72 -34.68 -15.65 15.53
C TYR A 72 -35.51 -14.37 15.66
N PHE A 73 -34.85 -13.20 15.69
CA PHE A 73 -35.50 -11.91 15.93
C PHE A 73 -35.48 -10.99 14.71
N ASN A 74 -35.74 -11.54 13.51
CA ASN A 74 -35.99 -10.73 12.32
C ASN A 74 -37.38 -10.13 12.36
N THR A 75 -37.59 -8.85 12.04
CA THR A 75 -38.95 -8.28 11.94
C THR A 75 -39.30 -7.96 10.49
N ILE A 76 -38.44 -7.20 9.83
CA ILE A 76 -38.69 -6.67 8.48
C ILE A 76 -37.62 -7.04 7.45
N GLY A 77 -36.49 -7.63 7.86
CA GLY A 77 -35.40 -8.00 6.97
C GLY A 77 -35.82 -9.04 5.94
N ASN A 78 -35.36 -8.87 4.71
CA ASN A 78 -35.68 -9.73 3.56
C ASN A 78 -34.45 -10.48 3.07
N ASN A 79 -34.68 -11.57 2.33
CA ASN A 79 -33.64 -12.33 1.61
C ASN A 79 -32.47 -12.82 2.49
N ASN A 80 -32.68 -13.02 3.79
CA ASN A 80 -31.64 -13.55 4.65
C ASN A 80 -31.60 -15.08 4.58
N THR A 81 -30.42 -15.65 4.36
CA THR A 81 -30.20 -17.11 4.36
C THR A 81 -29.28 -17.47 5.50
N ALA A 82 -29.77 -18.24 6.47
CA ALA A 82 -28.97 -18.70 7.60
C ALA A 82 -29.15 -20.20 7.87
N THR A 83 -28.03 -20.87 8.13
CA THR A 83 -27.97 -22.28 8.50
C THR A 83 -27.02 -22.47 9.67
N GLY A 84 -27.50 -23.06 10.76
CA GLY A 84 -26.73 -23.30 11.98
C GLY A 84 -27.46 -22.87 13.24
N VAL A 85 -27.09 -23.47 14.37
CA VAL A 85 -27.64 -23.11 15.68
C VAL A 85 -27.26 -21.66 16.01
N ASN A 86 -28.25 -20.85 16.37
CA ASN A 86 -28.09 -19.44 16.67
C ASN A 86 -27.43 -18.62 15.52
N ALA A 87 -27.54 -19.06 14.27
CA ALA A 87 -27.11 -18.23 13.14
C ALA A 87 -28.10 -17.06 12.95
N MET A 88 -27.59 -15.83 12.93
CA MET A 88 -28.39 -14.60 12.89
C MET A 88 -29.50 -14.56 13.94
N THR A 89 -29.20 -14.69 15.23
CA THR A 89 -30.28 -14.55 16.24
C THR A 89 -30.81 -13.11 16.31
N GLY A 90 -29.93 -12.14 16.05
CA GLY A 90 -30.15 -10.75 16.44
C GLY A 90 -29.93 -10.56 17.93
N VAL A 91 -30.16 -9.34 18.42
CA VAL A 91 -29.94 -8.97 19.82
C VAL A 91 -31.20 -8.33 20.35
N PHE A 92 -31.95 -8.98 21.24
CA PHE A 92 -33.10 -8.31 21.87
C PHE A 92 -32.63 -7.08 22.69
N PRO A 93 -33.30 -5.92 22.60
CA PRO A 93 -34.56 -5.63 21.90
C PRO A 93 -34.41 -5.10 20.47
N ASN A 94 -33.23 -5.18 19.85
CA ASN A 94 -32.93 -4.70 18.51
C ASN A 94 -33.14 -5.80 17.45
N PRO A 95 -34.22 -5.75 16.67
CA PRO A 95 -34.50 -6.78 15.69
C PRO A 95 -33.53 -6.74 14.51
N ILE A 96 -33.47 -7.84 13.79
CA ILE A 96 -32.86 -7.87 12.47
C ILE A 96 -33.80 -7.10 11.54
N THR A 97 -33.31 -5.95 11.05
CA THR A 97 -33.96 -5.16 10.01
C THR A 97 -33.14 -5.16 8.73
N GLY A 98 -31.89 -5.61 8.80
CA GLY A 98 -31.01 -5.76 7.65
C GLY A 98 -31.44 -6.90 6.72
N SER A 99 -31.10 -6.74 5.44
CA SER A 99 -31.48 -7.66 4.37
C SER A 99 -30.27 -8.24 3.65
N ASP A 100 -30.50 -9.29 2.87
CA ASP A 100 -29.52 -9.88 1.94
C ASP A 100 -28.26 -10.44 2.65
N ASN A 101 -28.39 -10.94 3.88
CA ASN A 101 -27.29 -11.57 4.60
C ASN A 101 -27.25 -13.09 4.38
N THR A 102 -26.05 -13.66 4.33
CA THR A 102 -25.80 -15.11 4.29
C THR A 102 -24.99 -15.52 5.52
N ALA A 103 -25.52 -16.40 6.37
CA ALA A 103 -24.86 -16.89 7.58
C ALA A 103 -24.85 -18.42 7.64
N ASN A 104 -23.71 -19.05 7.39
CA ASN A 104 -23.58 -20.50 7.43
C ASN A 104 -22.58 -20.93 8.52
N GLY A 105 -23.09 -21.43 9.63
CA GLY A 105 -22.33 -21.89 10.78
C GLY A 105 -23.04 -21.62 12.09
N SER A 106 -22.70 -22.38 13.14
CA SER A 106 -23.22 -22.12 14.48
C SER A 106 -22.76 -20.73 14.95
N GLY A 107 -23.69 -19.85 15.34
CA GLY A 107 -23.39 -18.49 15.79
C GLY A 107 -22.90 -17.53 14.68
N ALA A 108 -23.03 -17.88 13.40
CA ALA A 108 -22.67 -16.97 12.32
C ALA A 108 -23.60 -15.74 12.30
N LEU A 109 -23.03 -14.52 12.21
CA LEU A 109 -23.74 -13.24 12.35
C LEU A 109 -24.66 -13.14 13.57
N LEU A 110 -24.28 -13.77 14.69
CA LEU A 110 -25.12 -13.87 15.90
C LEU A 110 -25.77 -12.53 16.30
N ASN A 111 -24.98 -11.45 16.34
CA ASN A 111 -25.39 -10.15 16.88
C ASN A 111 -25.89 -9.15 15.83
N ILE A 112 -26.12 -9.58 14.58
CA ILE A 112 -26.51 -8.66 13.50
C ILE A 112 -27.89 -8.03 13.78
N THR A 113 -28.03 -6.73 13.51
CA THR A 113 -29.31 -6.01 13.66
C THR A 113 -29.70 -5.35 12.34
N SER A 114 -29.24 -4.12 12.07
CA SER A 114 -29.58 -3.38 10.85
C SER A 114 -28.61 -3.63 9.68
N GLY A 115 -27.54 -4.39 9.91
CA GLY A 115 -26.52 -4.67 8.91
C GLY A 115 -27.02 -5.53 7.74
N SER A 116 -26.66 -5.15 6.52
CA SER A 116 -27.15 -5.79 5.29
C SER A 116 -26.00 -6.25 4.40
N ASN A 117 -26.27 -7.18 3.46
CA ASN A 117 -25.30 -7.66 2.48
C ASN A 117 -24.04 -8.29 3.09
N ASN A 118 -24.13 -8.93 4.25
CA ASN A 118 -23.00 -9.61 4.88
C ASN A 118 -22.95 -11.10 4.54
N ILE A 119 -21.75 -11.65 4.36
CA ILE A 119 -21.51 -13.08 4.18
C ILE A 119 -20.66 -13.57 5.36
N ALA A 120 -21.18 -14.51 6.13
CA ALA A 120 -20.48 -15.15 7.23
C ALA A 120 -20.45 -16.67 7.06
N LEU A 121 -19.25 -17.24 6.93
CA LEU A 121 -19.06 -18.67 6.71
C LEU A 121 -18.14 -19.26 7.78
N GLY A 122 -18.65 -20.23 8.54
CA GLY A 122 -17.95 -20.89 9.64
C GLY A 122 -18.59 -20.62 11.00
N ALA A 123 -18.20 -21.42 12.00
CA ALA A 123 -18.65 -21.22 13.38
C ALA A 123 -18.23 -19.83 13.88
N ASN A 124 -19.17 -19.08 14.43
CA ASN A 124 -19.01 -17.72 14.94
C ASN A 124 -18.50 -16.70 13.91
N ALA A 125 -18.58 -17.01 12.61
CA ALA A 125 -18.17 -16.06 11.58
C ALA A 125 -19.03 -14.79 11.65
N GLY A 126 -18.40 -13.61 11.68
CA GLY A 126 -19.08 -12.33 11.81
C GLY A 126 -19.90 -12.17 13.10
N GLN A 127 -19.66 -12.98 14.15
CA GLN A 127 -20.41 -12.92 15.41
C GLN A 127 -20.49 -11.51 16.00
N ASN A 128 -19.44 -10.71 15.89
CA ASN A 128 -19.37 -9.36 16.45
C ASN A 128 -20.04 -8.30 15.57
N GLN A 129 -20.49 -8.64 14.35
CA GLN A 129 -21.15 -7.70 13.47
C GLN A 129 -22.52 -7.32 14.01
N THR A 130 -22.80 -6.02 14.05
CA THR A 130 -24.01 -5.41 14.60
C THR A 130 -24.78 -4.66 13.52
N THR A 131 -24.39 -3.42 13.20
CA THR A 131 -25.05 -2.61 12.15
C THR A 131 -24.27 -2.57 10.84
N GLY A 132 -23.08 -3.18 10.81
CA GLY A 132 -22.16 -3.24 9.69
C GLY A 132 -22.73 -3.89 8.43
N SER A 133 -22.35 -3.40 7.25
CA SER A 133 -22.87 -3.90 5.96
C SER A 133 -21.75 -4.22 4.97
N TYR A 134 -22.02 -5.08 4.00
CA TYR A 134 -21.07 -5.46 2.93
C TYR A 134 -19.79 -6.15 3.42
N ASN A 135 -19.84 -6.86 4.54
CA ASN A 135 -18.69 -7.61 5.04
C ASN A 135 -18.69 -9.06 4.54
N ILE A 136 -17.49 -9.63 4.38
CA ILE A 136 -17.28 -11.05 4.13
C ILE A 136 -16.38 -11.59 5.24
N ASP A 137 -16.96 -12.33 6.18
CA ASP A 137 -16.26 -12.96 7.29
C ASP A 137 -16.22 -14.49 7.06
N ILE A 138 -15.05 -15.04 6.74
CA ILE A 138 -14.85 -16.49 6.54
C ILE A 138 -13.95 -17.02 7.65
N GLY A 139 -14.53 -17.74 8.60
CA GLY A 139 -13.82 -18.26 9.78
C GLY A 139 -13.21 -17.17 10.67
N HIS A 140 -13.77 -15.95 10.61
CA HIS A 140 -13.34 -14.80 11.41
C HIS A 140 -14.55 -14.17 12.11
N VAL A 141 -14.39 -13.72 13.36
CA VAL A 141 -15.51 -13.25 14.21
C VAL A 141 -16.08 -11.86 13.84
N GLY A 142 -15.43 -11.17 12.92
CA GLY A 142 -15.74 -9.77 12.56
C GLY A 142 -15.42 -8.77 13.69
N PHE A 143 -15.68 -7.50 13.44
CA PHE A 143 -15.75 -6.46 14.48
C PHE A 143 -17.08 -5.73 14.38
N ALA A 144 -17.49 -5.10 15.48
CA ALA A 144 -18.72 -4.33 15.50
C ALA A 144 -18.68 -3.15 14.52
N ASP A 145 -19.82 -2.89 13.89
CA ASP A 145 -20.09 -1.73 13.02
C ASP A 145 -19.17 -1.55 11.79
N GLU A 146 -18.30 -2.51 11.49
CA GLU A 146 -17.49 -2.43 10.28
C GLU A 146 -18.32 -2.58 9.02
N ALA A 147 -17.84 -1.98 7.93
CA ALA A 147 -18.51 -2.09 6.65
C ALA A 147 -17.51 -2.19 5.51
N ASN A 148 -17.86 -2.96 4.48
CA ASN A 148 -17.06 -3.15 3.27
C ASN A 148 -15.71 -3.86 3.52
N ILE A 149 -15.64 -4.74 4.52
CA ILE A 149 -14.42 -5.43 4.92
C ILE A 149 -14.48 -6.92 4.60
N ILE A 150 -13.39 -7.47 4.06
CA ILE A 150 -13.20 -8.91 3.88
C ILE A 150 -12.21 -9.41 4.93
N ARG A 151 -12.57 -10.51 5.61
CA ARG A 151 -11.72 -11.23 6.54
C ARG A 151 -11.77 -12.74 6.32
N ILE A 152 -10.59 -13.35 6.34
CA ILE A 152 -10.44 -14.78 6.09
C ILE A 152 -9.47 -15.35 7.13
N GLY A 153 -10.00 -16.17 8.03
CA GLY A 153 -9.26 -16.76 9.16
C GLY A 153 -8.84 -15.74 10.22
N THR A 154 -8.09 -16.23 11.20
CA THR A 154 -7.60 -15.54 12.40
C THR A 154 -6.07 -15.67 12.52
N ALA A 155 -5.38 -14.59 12.90
CA ALA A 155 -3.91 -14.60 13.00
C ALA A 155 -3.37 -15.62 14.03
N GLU A 156 -4.17 -16.01 15.02
CA GLU A 156 -3.78 -16.99 16.05
C GLU A 156 -3.62 -18.41 15.47
N ASN A 157 -4.36 -18.75 14.42
CA ASN A 157 -4.42 -20.12 13.89
C ASN A 157 -3.84 -20.24 12.48
N GLN A 158 -3.99 -19.21 11.64
CA GLN A 158 -3.55 -19.23 10.25
C GLN A 158 -2.13 -18.68 10.11
N THR A 159 -1.18 -19.54 9.73
CA THR A 159 0.24 -19.17 9.57
C THR A 159 0.66 -18.98 8.11
N ALA A 160 -0.21 -19.32 7.14
CA ALA A 160 0.08 -19.20 5.71
C ALA A 160 -1.21 -19.04 4.90
N THR A 161 -1.16 -18.23 3.84
CA THR A 161 -2.28 -17.99 2.91
C THR A 161 -1.89 -18.43 1.50
N TYR A 162 -2.62 -19.39 0.95
CA TYR A 162 -2.44 -19.89 -0.42
C TYR A 162 -3.64 -19.52 -1.28
N ILE A 163 -3.43 -18.72 -2.32
CA ILE A 163 -4.45 -18.37 -3.32
C ILE A 163 -4.01 -18.89 -4.67
N SER A 164 -4.70 -19.94 -5.13
CA SER A 164 -4.45 -20.57 -6.44
C SER A 164 -4.68 -19.58 -7.58
N GLY A 165 -3.96 -19.78 -8.69
CA GLY A 165 -4.08 -18.95 -9.90
C GLY A 165 -3.26 -17.65 -9.89
N ILE A 166 -2.62 -17.29 -8.75
CA ILE A 166 -1.69 -16.14 -8.69
C ILE A 166 -0.30 -16.54 -9.18
N ARG A 167 0.30 -17.58 -8.60
CA ARG A 167 1.68 -17.98 -8.90
C ARG A 167 1.78 -18.61 -10.29
N GLY A 168 2.65 -18.06 -11.13
CA GLY A 168 2.93 -18.61 -12.46
C GLY A 168 1.99 -18.12 -13.57
N THR A 169 1.08 -17.19 -13.27
CA THR A 169 0.15 -16.61 -14.23
C THR A 169 0.68 -15.24 -14.69
N PRO A 170 1.33 -15.14 -15.87
CA PRO A 170 1.84 -13.86 -16.36
C PRO A 170 0.68 -12.92 -16.73
N ILE A 171 0.78 -11.67 -16.33
CA ILE A 171 -0.16 -10.60 -16.68
C ILE A 171 0.62 -9.35 -17.10
N SER A 172 0.03 -8.52 -17.96
CA SER A 172 0.51 -7.17 -18.24
C SER A 172 -0.20 -6.16 -17.34
N ASN A 173 0.42 -5.00 -17.09
CA ASN A 173 -0.15 -3.89 -16.30
C ASN A 173 -0.49 -4.22 -14.83
N ALA A 174 0.30 -5.07 -14.19
CA ALA A 174 0.18 -5.33 -12.75
C ALA A 174 0.65 -4.13 -11.91
N VAL A 175 0.00 -3.88 -10.78
CA VAL A 175 0.47 -2.95 -9.74
C VAL A 175 0.97 -3.74 -8.54
N ALA A 176 2.06 -3.28 -7.91
CA ALA A 176 2.59 -3.91 -6.70
C ALA A 176 1.60 -3.81 -5.54
N ILE A 177 1.32 -4.95 -4.90
CA ILE A 177 0.47 -5.03 -3.71
C ILE A 177 1.36 -4.93 -2.46
N GLY A 178 0.98 -4.06 -1.53
CA GLY A 178 1.56 -3.96 -0.20
C GLY A 178 0.65 -4.54 0.87
N ILE A 179 1.21 -4.71 2.08
CA ILE A 179 0.47 -5.13 3.27
C ILE A 179 0.66 -4.05 4.33
N THR A 180 -0.42 -3.58 4.95
CA THR A 180 -0.36 -2.62 6.07
C THR A 180 0.06 -3.32 7.37
N VAL A 181 0.39 -2.55 8.40
CA VAL A 181 0.74 -3.10 9.72
C VAL A 181 -0.38 -3.93 10.35
N ASP A 182 -1.63 -3.62 10.00
CA ASP A 182 -2.84 -4.34 10.46
C ASP A 182 -3.22 -5.51 9.55
N GLY A 183 -2.37 -5.84 8.56
CA GLY A 183 -2.57 -6.98 7.66
C GLY A 183 -3.46 -6.74 6.45
N GLN A 184 -3.83 -5.48 6.15
CA GLN A 184 -4.65 -5.15 4.98
C GLN A 184 -3.82 -5.22 3.70
N LEU A 185 -4.30 -5.97 2.69
CA LEU A 185 -3.77 -5.89 1.33
C LEU A 185 -4.18 -4.57 0.69
N SER A 186 -3.21 -3.82 0.17
CA SER A 186 -3.45 -2.49 -0.40
C SER A 186 -2.52 -2.16 -1.55
N VAL A 187 -2.81 -1.06 -2.25
CA VAL A 187 -1.95 -0.49 -3.28
C VAL A 187 -1.54 0.91 -2.85
N LYS A 188 -0.25 1.24 -2.97
CA LYS A 188 0.25 2.58 -2.68
C LYS A 188 -0.06 3.54 -3.83
N ALA A 189 -1.01 4.45 -3.62
CA ALA A 189 -1.34 5.48 -4.60
C ALA A 189 -0.22 6.54 -4.69
N SER A 190 0.08 7.02 -5.91
CA SER A 190 1.14 8.02 -6.14
C SER A 190 0.67 9.30 -6.88
N SER A 191 -0.62 9.37 -7.23
CA SER A 191 -1.19 10.56 -7.90
C SER A 191 -1.15 11.80 -6.99
N ALA A 192 -0.94 12.97 -7.58
CA ALA A 192 -1.02 14.25 -6.88
C ALA A 192 -2.37 14.48 -6.18
N ARG A 193 -3.47 13.84 -6.64
CA ARG A 193 -4.78 13.92 -5.99
C ARG A 193 -4.80 13.41 -4.54
N PHE A 194 -3.83 12.55 -4.19
CA PHE A 194 -3.74 11.90 -2.88
C PHE A 194 -2.51 12.38 -2.09
N LYS A 195 -1.91 13.50 -2.50
CA LYS A 195 -0.69 14.04 -1.90
C LYS A 195 -0.86 15.53 -1.61
N GLU A 196 -0.26 15.96 -0.51
CA GLU A 196 -0.16 17.36 -0.11
C GLU A 196 1.30 17.72 0.17
N ALA A 197 1.61 19.02 0.29
CA ALA A 197 2.96 19.52 0.59
C ALA A 197 4.08 18.99 -0.34
N ILE A 198 3.79 18.84 -1.64
CA ILE A 198 4.74 18.31 -2.62
C ILE A 198 5.87 19.32 -2.86
N THR A 199 7.08 18.99 -2.41
CA THR A 199 8.28 19.83 -2.53
C THR A 199 9.50 18.99 -2.97
N PRO A 200 10.56 19.61 -3.52
CA PRO A 200 11.82 18.90 -3.80
C PRO A 200 12.42 18.27 -2.53
N MET A 201 13.05 17.10 -2.66
CA MET A 201 13.63 16.38 -1.51
C MET A 201 14.89 17.06 -0.96
N ASP A 202 15.60 17.88 -1.75
CA ASP A 202 16.85 18.55 -1.38
C ASP A 202 17.77 17.65 -0.55
N LYS A 203 18.24 18.09 0.61
CA LYS A 203 19.19 17.32 1.44
C LYS A 203 18.58 16.12 2.16
N ALA A 204 17.26 15.95 2.16
CA ALA A 204 16.61 14.86 2.88
C ALA A 204 17.05 13.48 2.37
N SER A 205 17.31 13.37 1.06
CA SER A 205 17.79 12.12 0.45
C SER A 205 19.27 11.84 0.69
N GLU A 206 20.07 12.77 1.21
CA GLU A 206 21.50 12.55 1.50
C GLU A 206 21.71 11.54 2.64
N ALA A 207 20.67 11.29 3.46
CA ALA A 207 20.69 10.25 4.49
C ALA A 207 21.06 8.87 3.93
N ILE A 208 20.74 8.59 2.66
CA ILE A 208 21.05 7.30 2.03
C ILE A 208 22.55 7.02 1.92
N PHE A 209 23.40 8.06 1.90
CA PHE A 209 24.86 7.88 1.82
C PHE A 209 25.46 7.28 3.09
N SER A 210 24.74 7.33 4.21
CA SER A 210 25.16 6.70 5.47
C SER A 210 24.61 5.29 5.66
N LEU A 211 23.80 4.79 4.72
CA LEU A 211 23.29 3.43 4.76
C LEU A 211 24.38 2.42 4.39
N GLN A 212 24.35 1.25 5.02
CA GLN A 212 25.35 0.20 4.84
C GLN A 212 24.69 -1.06 4.25
N PRO A 213 24.79 -1.28 2.92
CA PRO A 213 24.34 -2.51 2.30
C PRO A 213 25.08 -3.73 2.86
N VAL A 214 24.36 -4.83 3.03
CA VAL A 214 24.88 -6.09 3.57
C VAL A 214 24.46 -7.27 2.70
N THR A 215 25.26 -8.33 2.75
CA THR A 215 24.86 -9.67 2.30
C THR A 215 24.46 -10.48 3.54
N PHE A 216 23.35 -11.19 3.48
CA PHE A 216 22.86 -11.98 4.61
C PHE A 216 22.17 -13.27 4.14
N ARG A 217 21.82 -14.13 5.10
CA ARG A 217 20.94 -15.28 4.90
C ARG A 217 19.88 -15.23 5.98
N TYR A 218 18.64 -15.58 5.65
CA TYR A 218 17.62 -15.76 6.68
C TYR A 218 17.98 -16.95 7.58
N LYS A 219 17.49 -16.92 8.83
CA LYS A 219 17.62 -18.07 9.74
C LYS A 219 16.94 -19.29 9.10
N LYS A 220 17.47 -20.50 9.34
CA LYS A 220 16.94 -21.76 8.76
C LYS A 220 15.47 -22.03 9.06
N ALA A 221 14.93 -21.48 10.15
CA ALA A 221 13.51 -21.59 10.48
C ALA A 221 12.59 -20.82 9.51
N ILE A 222 13.12 -19.81 8.81
CA ILE A 222 12.39 -18.98 7.84
C ILE A 222 12.74 -19.43 6.42
N ASP A 223 14.02 -19.63 6.13
CA ASP A 223 14.51 -20.16 4.85
C ASP A 223 15.41 -21.38 5.12
N PRO A 224 14.87 -22.60 5.05
CA PRO A 224 15.65 -23.82 5.24
C PRO A 224 16.79 -23.97 4.24
N GLN A 225 16.69 -23.38 3.04
CA GLN A 225 17.71 -23.46 2.01
C GLN A 225 18.83 -22.41 2.16
N ALA A 226 18.59 -21.40 3.00
CA ALA A 226 19.55 -20.36 3.37
C ALA A 226 20.20 -19.67 2.16
N PHE A 227 19.37 -19.25 1.20
CA PHE A 227 19.83 -18.55 0.01
C PHE A 227 20.50 -17.22 0.39
N PRO A 228 21.66 -16.86 -0.20
CA PRO A 228 22.25 -15.54 -0.03
C PRO A 228 21.31 -14.44 -0.54
N GLN A 229 21.17 -13.38 0.26
CA GLN A 229 20.36 -12.20 -0.03
C GLN A 229 21.20 -10.94 0.12
N PHE A 230 20.77 -9.86 -0.51
CA PHE A 230 21.37 -8.53 -0.42
C PHE A 230 20.33 -7.54 0.11
N GLY A 231 20.73 -6.60 0.93
CA GLY A 231 19.82 -5.58 1.43
C GLY A 231 20.40 -4.74 2.55
N LEU A 232 19.51 -4.28 3.43
CA LEU A 232 19.79 -3.42 4.58
C LEU A 232 19.20 -4.05 5.84
N VAL A 233 19.81 -3.78 6.99
CA VAL A 233 19.30 -4.19 8.30
C VAL A 233 18.42 -3.08 8.88
N ALA A 234 17.16 -3.37 9.17
CA ALA A 234 16.16 -2.37 9.58
C ALA A 234 16.61 -1.56 10.81
N GLU A 235 17.25 -2.18 11.79
CA GLU A 235 17.76 -1.51 13.00
C GLU A 235 18.91 -0.55 12.69
N GLN A 236 19.75 -0.86 11.70
CA GLN A 236 20.82 0.03 11.27
C GLN A 236 20.26 1.22 10.49
N VAL A 237 19.31 0.97 9.59
CA VAL A 237 18.61 2.03 8.85
C VAL A 237 17.89 2.97 9.82
N ALA A 238 17.20 2.43 10.83
CA ALA A 238 16.46 3.24 11.80
C ALA A 238 17.34 4.21 12.60
N LYS A 239 18.63 3.90 12.79
CA LYS A 239 19.60 4.81 13.44
C LYS A 239 20.02 5.97 12.53
N VAL A 240 20.01 5.75 11.22
CA VAL A 240 20.36 6.77 10.22
C VAL A 240 19.14 7.63 9.90
N ASN A 241 18.03 6.99 9.55
CA ASN A 241 16.76 7.65 9.30
C ASN A 241 15.59 6.72 9.69
N PRO A 242 14.87 7.00 10.79
CA PRO A 242 13.77 6.16 11.26
C PRO A 242 12.56 6.14 10.31
N ASP A 243 12.36 7.14 9.46
CA ASP A 243 11.21 7.22 8.54
C ASP A 243 11.29 6.22 7.38
N LEU A 244 12.50 5.68 7.15
CA LEU A 244 12.77 4.64 6.16
C LEU A 244 12.46 3.22 6.67
N VAL A 245 11.90 3.08 7.88
CA VAL A 245 11.65 1.77 8.50
C VAL A 245 10.20 1.66 8.96
N ALA A 246 9.52 0.61 8.54
CA ALA A 246 8.24 0.21 9.10
C ALA A 246 8.46 -0.65 10.35
N ARG A 247 7.58 -0.46 11.35
CA ARG A 247 7.65 -1.13 12.64
C ARG A 247 6.58 -2.21 12.76
N ASP A 248 6.85 -3.21 13.59
CA ASP A 248 5.86 -4.23 13.95
C ASP A 248 4.81 -3.69 14.94
N ASN A 249 3.86 -4.53 15.31
CA ASN A 249 2.82 -4.22 16.29
C ASN A 249 3.36 -3.96 17.72
N GLN A 250 4.63 -4.25 18.00
CA GLN A 250 5.32 -3.93 19.25
C GLN A 250 6.18 -2.66 19.13
N GLY A 251 6.13 -1.97 17.98
CA GLY A 251 6.92 -0.76 17.72
C GLY A 251 8.40 -1.02 17.40
N LYS A 252 8.82 -2.28 17.19
CA LYS A 252 10.22 -2.61 16.85
C LYS A 252 10.44 -2.44 15.34
N PRO A 253 11.65 -2.00 14.91
CA PRO A 253 12.04 -2.04 13.50
C PRO A 253 11.76 -3.41 12.90
N TYR A 254 11.00 -3.46 11.80
CA TYR A 254 10.56 -4.73 11.21
C TYR A 254 11.02 -4.88 9.77
N THR A 255 10.80 -3.87 8.93
CA THR A 255 11.21 -3.92 7.52
C THR A 255 11.62 -2.55 7.00
N VAL A 256 12.61 -2.53 6.10
CA VAL A 256 13.05 -1.31 5.41
C VAL A 256 12.05 -0.97 4.32
N ARG A 257 11.68 0.31 4.23
CA ARG A 257 10.82 0.84 3.16
C ARG A 257 11.65 1.08 1.91
N TYR A 258 12.05 0.00 1.22
CA TYR A 258 12.93 0.06 0.05
C TYR A 258 12.44 0.98 -1.07
N GLU A 259 11.12 1.14 -1.25
CA GLU A 259 10.59 2.09 -2.25
C GLU A 259 10.98 3.55 -1.95
N GLU A 260 11.04 3.93 -0.68
CA GLU A 260 11.46 5.29 -0.31
C GLU A 260 12.97 5.46 -0.52
N VAL A 261 13.75 4.41 -0.24
CA VAL A 261 15.18 4.38 -0.53
C VAL A 261 15.42 4.53 -2.03
N ASN A 262 14.66 3.82 -2.87
CA ASN A 262 14.73 3.92 -4.33
C ASN A 262 14.39 5.33 -4.83
N ALA A 263 13.36 5.97 -4.26
CA ALA A 263 13.01 7.34 -4.60
C ALA A 263 14.11 8.35 -4.21
N MET A 264 14.73 8.17 -3.04
CA MET A 264 15.86 9.00 -2.60
C MET A 264 17.10 8.77 -3.47
N LEU A 265 17.40 7.51 -3.84
CA LEU A 265 18.48 7.15 -4.76
C LEU A 265 18.29 7.82 -6.12
N LEU A 266 17.07 7.87 -6.64
CA LEU A 266 16.77 8.58 -7.88
C LEU A 266 17.09 10.08 -7.76
N ASN A 267 16.73 10.73 -6.64
CA ASN A 267 17.04 12.14 -6.43
C ASN A 267 18.56 12.40 -6.42
N GLU A 268 19.32 11.59 -5.68
CA GLU A 268 20.78 11.73 -5.61
C GLU A 268 21.46 11.40 -6.94
N PHE A 269 20.96 10.40 -7.68
CA PHE A 269 21.43 10.09 -9.03
C PHE A 269 21.24 11.29 -9.96
N LEU A 270 20.05 11.91 -9.96
CA LEU A 270 19.75 13.07 -10.80
C LEU A 270 20.62 14.28 -10.43
N LYS A 271 20.88 14.53 -9.15
CA LYS A 271 21.82 15.57 -8.71
C LYS A 271 23.24 15.30 -9.21
N GLY A 272 23.71 14.07 -9.04
CA GLY A 272 25.03 13.63 -9.51
C GLY A 272 25.19 13.82 -11.01
N HIS A 273 24.18 13.40 -11.79
CA HIS A 273 24.17 13.55 -13.24
C HIS A 273 24.31 15.02 -13.67
N ARG A 274 23.50 15.93 -13.11
CA ARG A 274 23.59 17.37 -13.41
C ARG A 274 24.97 17.95 -13.08
N LYS A 275 25.56 17.53 -11.97
CA LYS A 275 26.91 17.98 -11.57
C LYS A 275 27.98 17.53 -12.57
N VAL A 276 27.86 16.30 -13.09
CA VAL A 276 28.77 15.78 -14.13
C VAL A 276 28.60 16.55 -15.43
N GLU A 277 27.38 16.86 -15.87
CA GLU A 277 27.14 17.69 -17.05
C GLU A 277 27.75 19.09 -16.92
N GLU A 278 27.57 19.74 -15.75
CA GLU A 278 28.16 21.05 -15.49
C GLU A 278 29.70 21.00 -15.50
N GLN A 279 30.30 19.98 -14.90
CA GLN A 279 31.75 19.76 -14.95
C GLN A 279 32.23 19.52 -16.39
N GLY A 280 31.48 18.77 -17.20
CA GLY A 280 31.77 18.56 -18.61
C GLY A 280 31.79 19.87 -19.40
N ARG A 281 30.81 20.76 -19.17
CA ARG A 281 30.76 22.09 -19.79
C ARG A 281 31.95 22.96 -19.37
N LYS A 282 32.29 22.99 -18.08
CA LYS A 282 33.48 23.71 -17.58
C LYS A 282 34.77 23.15 -18.19
N GLY A 283 34.85 21.83 -18.40
CA GLY A 283 35.96 21.18 -19.08
C GLY A 283 36.12 21.65 -20.53
N GLN A 284 35.01 21.75 -21.27
CA GLN A 284 35.01 22.27 -22.65
C GLN A 284 35.42 23.75 -22.71
N GLU A 285 34.95 24.58 -21.78
CA GLU A 285 35.37 25.99 -21.68
C GLU A 285 36.87 26.09 -21.42
N GLN A 286 37.39 25.30 -20.47
CA GLN A 286 38.82 25.24 -20.18
C GLN A 286 39.62 24.78 -21.41
N GLU A 287 39.15 23.77 -22.14
CA GLU A 287 39.79 23.29 -23.36
C GLU A 287 39.83 24.36 -24.46
N ALA A 288 38.76 25.13 -24.62
CA ALA A 288 38.71 26.26 -25.54
C ALA A 288 39.71 27.36 -25.14
N THR A 289 39.75 27.75 -23.86
CA THR A 289 40.72 28.73 -23.36
C THR A 289 42.17 28.24 -23.51
N ILE A 290 42.45 26.97 -23.25
CA ILE A 290 43.79 26.38 -23.45
C ILE A 290 44.17 26.42 -24.94
N THR A 291 43.23 26.17 -25.83
CA THR A 291 43.46 26.24 -27.29
C THR A 291 43.78 27.67 -27.73
N GLU A 292 43.05 28.66 -27.23
CA GLU A 292 43.31 30.07 -27.48
C GLU A 292 44.69 30.49 -26.96
N LEU A 293 45.01 30.19 -25.69
CA LEU A 293 46.31 30.47 -25.09
C LEU A 293 47.47 29.84 -25.87
N LYS A 294 47.33 28.59 -26.33
CA LYS A 294 48.34 27.93 -27.18
C LYS A 294 48.56 28.69 -28.49
N SER A 295 47.50 29.20 -29.10
CA SER A 295 47.60 30.03 -30.31
C SER A 295 48.33 31.35 -30.04
N THR A 296 47.99 32.04 -28.95
CA THR A 296 48.66 33.28 -28.55
C THR A 296 50.13 33.07 -28.25
N VAL A 297 50.49 32.01 -27.50
CA VAL A 297 51.89 31.67 -27.22
C VAL A 297 52.66 31.38 -28.50
N LYS A 298 52.05 30.66 -29.45
CA LYS A 298 52.67 30.43 -30.77
C LYS A 298 52.92 31.74 -31.51
N GLN A 299 51.93 32.65 -31.53
CA GLN A 299 52.08 33.96 -32.16
C GLN A 299 53.20 34.78 -31.50
N GLN A 300 53.23 34.84 -30.16
CA GLN A 300 54.30 35.52 -29.42
C GLN A 300 55.68 34.95 -29.73
N GLN A 301 55.79 33.62 -29.88
CA GLN A 301 57.03 32.96 -30.27
C GLN A 301 57.50 33.39 -31.67
N GLU A 302 56.58 33.53 -32.62
CA GLU A 302 56.86 34.02 -33.98
C GLU A 302 57.26 35.50 -33.97
N GLU A 303 56.55 36.34 -33.21
CA GLU A 303 56.88 37.77 -33.03
C GLU A 303 58.26 37.96 -32.39
N MET A 304 58.60 37.20 -31.35
CA MET A 304 59.93 37.22 -30.73
C MET A 304 61.03 36.81 -31.71
N LYS A 305 60.77 35.81 -32.58
CA LYS A 305 61.73 35.40 -33.60
C LYS A 305 61.97 36.54 -34.61
N ALA A 306 60.91 37.18 -35.08
CA ALA A 306 61.02 38.32 -36.00
C ALA A 306 61.75 39.52 -35.37
N LEU A 307 61.48 39.81 -34.08
CA LEU A 307 62.20 40.82 -33.33
C LEU A 307 63.69 40.49 -33.22
N THR A 308 64.02 39.24 -32.91
CA THR A 308 65.41 38.75 -32.82
C THR A 308 66.14 38.94 -34.15
N GLU A 309 65.51 38.56 -35.28
CA GLU A 309 66.08 38.78 -36.62
C GLU A 309 66.31 40.27 -36.93
N THR A 310 65.40 41.13 -36.48
CA THR A 310 65.50 42.59 -36.65
C THR A 310 66.64 43.16 -35.81
N MET A 311 66.79 42.72 -34.56
CA MET A 311 67.91 43.11 -33.69
C MET A 311 69.26 42.67 -34.27
N ILE A 312 69.36 41.46 -34.83
CA ILE A 312 70.56 40.99 -35.53
C ILE A 312 70.89 41.91 -36.71
N LYS A 313 69.89 42.30 -37.52
CA LYS A 313 70.08 43.27 -38.62
C LYS A 313 70.55 44.63 -38.10
N GLN A 314 69.93 45.17 -37.06
CA GLN A 314 70.36 46.45 -36.47
C GLN A 314 71.78 46.38 -35.93
N ALA A 315 72.14 45.32 -35.21
CA ALA A 315 73.51 45.11 -34.73
C ALA A 315 74.52 45.11 -35.90
N SER A 316 74.17 44.48 -37.03
CA SER A 316 75.00 44.49 -38.24
C SER A 316 75.13 45.88 -38.88
N GLN A 317 74.07 46.70 -38.83
CA GLN A 317 74.10 48.08 -39.34
C GLN A 317 74.94 48.99 -38.43
N ILE A 318 74.78 48.85 -37.11
CA ILE A 318 75.60 49.58 -36.12
C ILE A 318 77.09 49.25 -36.34
N GLN A 319 77.43 47.96 -36.51
CA GLN A 319 78.80 47.56 -36.81
C GLN A 319 79.34 48.26 -38.07
N LYS A 320 78.56 48.27 -39.17
CA LYS A 320 78.96 48.96 -40.41
C LYS A 320 79.18 50.45 -40.22
N VAL A 321 78.32 51.13 -39.46
CA VAL A 321 78.47 52.55 -39.15
C VAL A 321 79.72 52.77 -38.29
N ASN A 322 80.00 51.89 -37.34
CA ASN A 322 81.18 51.95 -36.51
C ASN A 322 82.46 51.78 -37.35
N ASP A 323 82.48 50.80 -38.27
CA ASP A 323 83.58 50.57 -39.21
C ASP A 323 83.81 51.82 -40.11
N GLN A 324 82.73 52.48 -40.57
CA GLN A 324 82.82 53.73 -41.35
C GLN A 324 83.32 54.92 -40.53
N LEU A 325 82.95 55.01 -39.26
CA LEU A 325 83.44 56.04 -38.34
C LEU A 325 84.94 55.85 -38.04
N GLU A 326 85.41 54.62 -37.85
CA GLU A 326 86.84 54.33 -37.73
C GLU A 326 87.62 54.73 -38.99
N LEU A 327 87.07 54.48 -40.19
CA LEU A 327 87.66 54.92 -41.47
C LEU A 327 87.70 56.45 -41.65
N SER A 328 86.70 57.18 -41.14
CA SER A 328 86.63 58.65 -41.24
C SER A 328 87.41 59.39 -40.15
N GLY A 329 87.63 58.76 -38.99
CA GLY A 329 88.52 59.28 -37.92
C GLY A 329 90.01 59.28 -38.31
N SER A 330 90.38 58.52 -39.35
CA SER A 330 91.74 58.44 -39.89
C SER A 330 92.07 59.45 -41.01
N ALA A 331 91.21 60.43 -41.31
CA ALA A 331 91.51 61.49 -42.28
C ALA A 331 92.21 62.70 -41.62
N PRO A 332 93.47 63.03 -41.96
CA PRO A 332 94.08 64.28 -41.51
C PRO A 332 93.38 65.47 -42.17
N ARG A 333 92.94 66.45 -41.36
CA ARG A 333 92.66 67.81 -41.86
C ARG A 333 93.96 68.39 -42.40
N ALA A 334 94.14 68.36 -43.72
CA ALA A 334 95.13 69.20 -44.39
C ALA A 334 94.62 70.65 -44.33
N VAL A 335 95.17 71.42 -43.38
CA VAL A 335 95.14 72.87 -43.39
C VAL A 335 96.09 73.31 -44.49
N ALA A 336 95.56 73.88 -45.57
CA ALA A 336 96.35 74.64 -46.51
C ALA A 336 96.46 76.07 -45.96
N ASP A 337 97.63 76.41 -45.42
CA ASP A 337 98.06 77.79 -45.24
C ASP A 337 99.12 78.10 -46.31
N ASP A 338 98.92 79.24 -46.97
CA ASP A 338 99.81 79.91 -47.90
C ASP A 338 101.21 80.15 -47.28
N HIS A 339 102.25 79.67 -47.96
CA HIS A 339 103.40 80.46 -48.47
C HIS A 339 104.48 79.58 -49.09
#